data_AF-A0A165NH63-F1
#
_entry.id   AF-A0A165NH63-F1
#
_cell.length_a   1.000
_cell.length_b   1.000
_cell.length_c   1.000
_cell.angle_alpha   90.00
_cell.angle_beta   90.00
_cell.angle_gamma   90.00
#
_symmetry.space_group_name_H-M   'P 1'
#
loop_
_entity.id
_entity.type
_entity.pdbx_description
1 polymer ?
#
loop_
_entity_poly.entity_id
_entity_poly.type
_entity_poly.pdbx_seq_one_letter_code
_entity_poly.pdbx_strand_id
1 'polypeptide(L)'
;GKDTTVTLASPEEEQSAKIVFAHNNTKLDDDNAPIFKVLVNDDRDDKAFFVSNPSFRYPSAIGRGTRCYVAADLETGQCVLLKDSWRYDVDGIRQEGAIYKDLNAKRVSNIARVLCHDDVRDQVTVTADYINAPWALETRTLSKHKHYRIVLDTVGRTLDKASSSQSIVKAIRDILVAHKEAYEKVDILHRDLSYHNIVLIGDGDDERGILIDRDLSRSLTSLDTEDARVRGRTGTWQFISRALLQDPTKKHTIEDDLESSFWILPWTFLHYVPSS
;
A
#
# COMPACT_ATOMS: atom_id res chain seq x y z
N GLY A 1 -1.06 -0.09 -22.57
CA GLY A 1 0.32 -0.21 -23.09
C GLY A 1 0.86 -1.58 -22.74
N LYS A 2 1.91 -2.04 -23.43
CA LYS A 2 2.69 -3.21 -23.01
C LYS A 2 3.71 -2.74 -21.96
N ASP A 3 3.77 -3.42 -20.84
CA ASP A 3 4.84 -3.22 -19.87
C ASP A 3 6.08 -4.02 -20.30
N THR A 4 7.18 -3.33 -20.62
CA THR A 4 8.44 -3.96 -21.03
C THR A 4 9.32 -4.38 -19.86
N THR A 5 8.99 -3.93 -18.64
CA THR A 5 9.71 -4.26 -17.40
C THR A 5 9.22 -5.55 -16.76
N VAL A 6 8.24 -6.22 -17.38
CA VAL A 6 7.72 -7.53 -16.94
C VAL A 6 7.94 -8.56 -18.03
N THR A 7 8.64 -9.64 -17.69
CA THR A 7 8.92 -10.77 -18.59
C THR A 7 8.64 -12.09 -17.90
N LEU A 8 8.51 -13.18 -18.65
CA LEU A 8 8.57 -14.52 -18.05
C LEU A 8 9.97 -14.74 -17.48
N ALA A 9 10.04 -15.39 -16.32
CA ALA A 9 11.31 -15.82 -15.75
C ALA A 9 11.94 -16.92 -16.64
N SER A 10 13.27 -16.97 -16.68
CA SER A 10 13.96 -18.13 -17.28
C SER A 10 13.72 -19.38 -16.42
N PRO A 11 13.93 -20.61 -16.96
CA PRO A 11 13.79 -21.83 -16.16
C PRO A 11 14.67 -21.86 -14.90
N GLU A 12 15.88 -21.29 -14.97
CA GLU A 12 16.80 -21.20 -13.84
C GLU A 12 16.32 -20.19 -12.78
N GLU A 13 15.82 -19.04 -13.22
CA GLU A 13 15.23 -18.01 -12.36
C GLU A 13 13.96 -18.53 -11.68
N GLU A 14 13.10 -19.25 -12.42
CA GLU A 14 11.88 -19.87 -11.91
C GLU A 14 12.20 -20.88 -10.81
N GLN A 15 13.17 -21.77 -11.05
CA GLN A 15 13.60 -22.75 -10.05
C GLN A 15 14.15 -22.06 -8.80
N SER A 16 14.96 -21.01 -8.97
CA SER A 16 15.52 -20.24 -7.85
C SER A 16 14.43 -19.52 -7.06
N ALA A 17 13.46 -18.91 -7.73
CA ALA A 17 12.33 -18.24 -7.09
C ALA A 17 11.46 -19.24 -6.29
N LYS A 18 11.19 -20.43 -6.85
CA LYS A 18 10.47 -21.50 -6.14
C LYS A 18 11.18 -21.93 -4.85
N ILE A 19 12.52 -21.99 -4.87
CA ILE A 19 13.31 -22.28 -3.66
C ILE A 19 13.13 -21.17 -2.61
N VAL A 20 13.19 -19.89 -3.02
CA VAL A 20 12.98 -18.75 -2.11
C VAL A 20 11.59 -18.78 -1.50
N PHE A 21 10.54 -19.00 -2.30
CA PHE A 21 9.17 -19.11 -1.79
C PHE A 21 9.02 -20.25 -0.77
N ALA A 22 9.54 -21.43 -1.09
CA ALA A 22 9.50 -22.59 -0.18
C ALA A 22 10.26 -22.33 1.13
N HIS A 23 11.43 -21.71 1.06
CA HIS A 23 12.24 -21.37 2.23
C HIS A 23 11.52 -20.40 3.18
N ASN A 24 10.72 -19.48 2.62
CA ASN A 24 9.96 -18.48 3.37
C ASN A 24 8.55 -18.96 3.73
N ASN A 25 8.25 -20.27 3.61
CA ASN A 25 6.92 -20.86 3.85
C ASN A 25 5.79 -20.16 3.06
N THR A 26 6.12 -19.53 1.93
CA THR A 26 5.14 -18.87 1.06
C THR A 26 4.59 -19.90 0.10
N LYS A 27 3.30 -20.23 0.22
CA LYS A 27 2.61 -21.10 -0.73
C LYS A 27 2.18 -20.31 -1.94
N LEU A 28 2.52 -20.82 -3.12
CA LEU A 28 1.92 -20.35 -4.37
C LEU A 28 0.51 -20.95 -4.46
N ASP A 29 -0.45 -20.17 -4.98
CA ASP A 29 -1.83 -20.63 -5.13
C ASP A 29 -1.96 -21.77 -6.17
N ASP A 30 -1.02 -21.84 -7.11
CA ASP A 30 -0.94 -22.86 -8.16
C ASP A 30 0.54 -23.11 -8.49
N ASP A 31 1.02 -24.34 -8.26
CA ASP A 31 2.41 -24.74 -8.51
C ASP A 31 2.80 -24.67 -10.00
N ASN A 32 1.80 -24.66 -10.89
CA ASN A 32 1.99 -24.52 -12.34
C ASN A 32 1.82 -23.07 -12.83
N ALA A 33 1.50 -22.13 -11.94
CA ALA A 33 1.37 -20.73 -12.35
C ALA A 33 2.73 -20.20 -12.81
N PRO A 34 2.76 -19.44 -13.93
CA PRO A 34 4.00 -18.87 -14.44
C PRO A 34 4.61 -17.91 -13.43
N ILE A 35 5.94 -17.92 -13.33
CA ILE A 35 6.70 -16.91 -12.60
C ILE A 35 7.13 -15.82 -13.58
N PHE A 36 6.83 -14.58 -13.21
CA PHE A 36 7.22 -13.38 -13.93
C PHE A 36 8.37 -12.70 -13.22
N LYS A 37 9.35 -12.25 -14.02
CA LYS A 37 10.39 -11.32 -13.60
C LYS A 37 9.85 -9.90 -13.76
N VAL A 38 9.90 -9.12 -12.70
CA VAL A 38 9.45 -7.73 -12.64
C VAL A 38 10.65 -6.86 -12.29
N LEU A 39 10.95 -5.90 -13.15
CA LEU A 39 11.96 -4.88 -12.88
C LEU A 39 11.30 -3.70 -12.16
N VAL A 40 11.92 -3.27 -11.08
CA VAL A 40 11.54 -2.08 -10.31
C VAL A 40 12.73 -1.13 -10.35
N ASN A 41 12.52 0.07 -10.89
CA ASN A 41 13.59 1.07 -10.93
C ASN A 41 13.92 1.49 -9.48
N ASP A 42 15.20 1.70 -9.22
CA ASP A 42 15.72 2.34 -8.02
C ASP A 42 16.66 3.47 -8.46
N ASP A 43 16.94 4.46 -7.60
CA ASP A 43 17.72 5.68 -7.92
C ASP A 43 19.12 5.41 -8.54
N ARG A 44 19.58 4.15 -8.52
CA ARG A 44 20.89 3.69 -9.02
C ARG A 44 20.78 2.75 -10.20
N ASP A 45 19.96 1.70 -10.09
CA ASP A 45 19.81 0.62 -11.08
C ASP A 45 18.44 -0.07 -10.94
N ASP A 46 18.02 -0.76 -12.00
CA ASP A 46 16.78 -1.54 -12.00
C ASP A 46 16.98 -2.86 -11.22
N LYS A 47 16.14 -3.15 -10.23
CA LYS A 47 16.17 -4.38 -9.42
C LYS A 47 15.14 -5.39 -9.91
N ALA A 48 15.50 -6.66 -9.91
CA ALA A 48 14.64 -7.75 -10.36
C ALA A 48 13.98 -8.49 -9.19
N PHE A 49 12.66 -8.66 -9.29
CA PHE A 49 11.87 -9.46 -8.35
C PHE A 49 11.01 -10.46 -9.11
N PHE A 50 10.73 -11.61 -8.48
CA PHE A 50 10.03 -12.71 -9.13
C PHE A 50 8.69 -12.94 -8.47
N VAL A 51 7.62 -12.86 -9.24
CA VAL A 51 6.24 -12.95 -8.73
C VAL A 51 5.46 -14.00 -9.50
N SER A 52 4.45 -14.58 -8.86
CA SER A 52 3.46 -15.43 -9.51
C SER A 52 2.10 -14.73 -9.48
N ASN A 53 1.07 -15.37 -8.95
CA ASN A 53 -0.23 -14.75 -8.75
C ASN A 53 -0.19 -13.61 -7.72
N PRO A 54 -1.00 -12.55 -7.91
CA PRO A 54 -1.10 -11.48 -6.93
C PRO A 54 -1.78 -11.98 -5.65
N SER A 55 -1.20 -11.64 -4.49
CA SER A 55 -1.83 -11.87 -3.19
C SER A 55 -3.01 -10.94 -2.93
N PHE A 56 -3.07 -9.80 -3.63
CA PHE A 56 -4.19 -8.88 -3.59
C PHE A 56 -4.41 -8.22 -4.96
N ARG A 57 -5.69 -8.03 -5.33
CA ARG A 57 -6.08 -7.26 -6.51
C ARG A 57 -7.32 -6.44 -6.20
N TYR A 58 -7.24 -5.12 -6.40
CA TYR A 58 -8.41 -4.25 -6.25
C TYR A 58 -9.41 -4.51 -7.40
N PRO A 59 -10.72 -4.71 -7.12
CA PRO A 59 -11.69 -5.21 -8.11
C PRO A 59 -12.26 -4.11 -9.01
N SER A 60 -11.46 -3.11 -9.38
CA SER A 60 -11.90 -2.00 -10.24
C SER A 60 -11.04 -1.90 -11.50
N ALA A 61 -11.70 -1.78 -12.64
CA ALA A 61 -11.06 -1.48 -13.92
C ALA A 61 -10.65 0.00 -14.05
N ILE A 62 -11.12 0.86 -13.15
CA ILE A 62 -10.83 2.30 -13.11
C ILE A 62 -10.14 2.70 -11.80
N GLY A 63 -9.27 3.70 -11.86
CA GLY A 63 -8.52 4.20 -10.70
C GLY A 63 -7.14 3.56 -10.57
N ARG A 64 -6.71 3.28 -9.33
CA ARG A 64 -5.34 2.86 -9.00
C ARG A 64 -4.98 1.46 -9.50
N GLY A 65 -5.96 0.59 -9.74
CA GLY A 65 -5.71 -0.78 -10.25
C GLY A 65 -4.74 -1.60 -9.39
N THR A 66 -4.65 -1.31 -8.09
CA THR A 66 -3.61 -1.81 -7.19
C THR A 66 -3.56 -3.34 -7.16
N ARG A 67 -2.35 -3.87 -7.30
CA ARG A 67 -2.01 -5.28 -7.12
C ARG A 67 -0.85 -5.40 -6.14
N CYS A 68 -0.93 -6.38 -5.25
CA CYS A 68 0.19 -6.74 -4.39
C CYS A 68 0.60 -8.17 -4.68
N TYR A 69 1.90 -8.43 -4.57
CA TYR A 69 2.52 -9.71 -4.81
C TYR A 69 3.46 -10.02 -3.66
N VAL A 70 3.45 -11.27 -3.21
CA VAL A 70 4.64 -11.80 -2.52
C VAL A 70 5.65 -12.11 -3.61
N ALA A 71 6.81 -11.47 -3.53
CA ALA A 71 7.86 -11.58 -4.53
C ALA A 71 9.10 -12.25 -3.92
N ALA A 72 9.78 -13.09 -4.69
CA ALA A 72 11.09 -13.60 -4.36
C ALA A 72 12.16 -12.61 -4.80
N ASP A 73 13.02 -12.24 -3.87
CA ASP A 73 14.28 -11.54 -4.14
C ASP A 73 15.40 -12.59 -4.18
N LEU A 74 15.94 -12.84 -5.38
CA LEU A 74 16.99 -13.85 -5.57
C LEU A 74 18.36 -13.40 -5.03
N GLU A 75 18.58 -12.10 -4.86
CA GLU A 75 19.84 -11.58 -4.33
C GLU A 75 19.93 -11.83 -2.83
N THR A 76 18.83 -11.64 -2.11
CA THR A 76 18.78 -11.82 -0.65
C THR A 76 18.24 -13.18 -0.22
N GLY A 77 17.59 -13.92 -1.11
CA GLY A 77 16.92 -15.18 -0.80
C GLY A 77 15.69 -15.02 0.11
N GLN A 78 15.12 -13.81 0.19
CA GLN A 78 13.97 -13.49 1.04
C GLN A 78 12.73 -13.21 0.21
N CYS A 79 11.56 -13.40 0.83
CA CYS A 79 10.31 -12.91 0.26
C CYS A 79 10.05 -11.46 0.68
N VAL A 80 9.59 -10.66 -0.27
CA VAL A 80 9.28 -9.23 -0.11
C VAL A 80 7.89 -8.94 -0.64
N LEU A 81 7.29 -7.81 -0.25
CA LEU A 81 6.02 -7.36 -0.78
C LEU A 81 6.27 -6.40 -1.94
N LEU A 82 5.84 -6.76 -3.14
CA LEU A 82 5.82 -5.87 -4.31
C LEU A 82 4.40 -5.35 -4.52
N LYS A 83 4.24 -4.04 -4.51
CA LYS A 83 2.98 -3.36 -4.81
C LYS A 83 3.11 -2.63 -6.15
N ASP A 84 2.14 -2.88 -7.02
CA ASP A 84 2.03 -2.38 -8.38
C ASP A 84 0.73 -1.57 -8.50
N SER A 85 0.82 -0.30 -8.87
CA SER A 85 -0.34 0.60 -8.87
C SER A 85 -0.20 1.79 -9.82
N TRP A 86 -1.33 2.40 -10.16
CA TRP A 86 -1.38 3.66 -10.87
C TRP A 86 -1.57 4.80 -9.88
N ARG A 87 -0.49 5.51 -9.53
CA ARG A 87 -0.55 6.66 -8.62
C ARG A 87 -1.05 7.90 -9.35
N TYR A 88 -1.61 8.85 -8.60
CA TYR A 88 -1.93 10.17 -9.14
C TYR A 88 -0.64 10.91 -9.53
N ASP A 89 -0.62 11.43 -10.74
CA ASP A 89 0.45 12.29 -11.26
C ASP A 89 -0.03 13.75 -11.18
N VAL A 90 0.01 14.29 -9.96
CA VAL A 90 -0.47 15.63 -9.62
C VAL A 90 0.56 16.29 -8.71
N ASP A 91 0.82 17.58 -8.94
CA ASP A 91 1.76 18.37 -8.16
C ASP A 91 1.42 18.33 -6.66
N GLY A 92 2.46 18.24 -5.83
CA GLY A 92 2.34 18.18 -4.38
C GLY A 92 1.98 16.81 -3.80
N ILE A 93 1.71 15.79 -4.62
CA ILE A 93 1.58 14.40 -4.16
C ILE A 93 2.93 13.71 -4.22
N ARG A 94 3.47 13.36 -3.05
CA ARG A 94 4.72 12.61 -2.93
C ARG A 94 4.51 11.14 -3.32
N GLN A 95 5.54 10.51 -3.88
CA GLN A 95 5.56 9.05 -4.05
C GLN A 95 5.49 8.35 -2.68
N GLU A 96 4.75 7.25 -2.59
CA GLU A 96 4.60 6.46 -1.36
C GLU A 96 5.96 6.02 -0.78
N GLY A 97 6.89 5.60 -1.63
CA GLY A 97 8.19 5.13 -1.20
C GLY A 97 9.08 6.25 -0.65
N ALA A 98 8.89 7.49 -1.12
CA ALA A 98 9.56 8.65 -0.55
C ALA A 98 9.05 8.93 0.88
N ILE A 99 7.76 8.69 1.15
CA ILE A 99 7.19 8.76 2.49
C ILE A 99 7.80 7.66 3.37
N TYR A 100 7.88 6.41 2.89
CA TYR A 100 8.56 5.35 3.64
C TYR A 100 10.04 5.65 3.92
N LYS A 101 10.79 6.21 2.95
CA LYS A 101 12.19 6.61 3.14
C LYS A 101 12.33 7.58 4.33
N ASP A 102 11.46 8.58 4.44
CA ASP A 102 11.47 9.52 5.58
C ASP A 102 11.12 8.85 6.91
N LEU A 103 10.06 8.01 6.93
CA LEU A 103 9.63 7.28 8.11
C LEU A 103 10.74 6.34 8.62
N ASN A 104 11.38 5.59 7.71
CA ASN A 104 12.49 4.70 8.04
C ASN A 104 13.71 5.49 8.54
N ALA A 105 14.04 6.63 7.90
CA ALA A 105 15.15 7.50 8.33
C ALA A 105 14.94 8.07 9.75
N LYS A 106 13.69 8.37 10.12
CA LYS A 106 13.30 8.83 11.46
C LYS A 106 13.03 7.70 12.45
N ARG A 107 13.26 6.45 12.05
CA ARG A 107 13.07 5.24 12.86
C ARG A 107 11.67 5.18 13.49
N VAL A 108 10.65 5.46 12.67
CA VAL A 108 9.25 5.20 13.04
C VAL A 108 9.07 3.69 13.19
N SER A 109 8.50 3.28 14.32
CA SER A 109 8.25 1.89 14.67
C SER A 109 7.03 1.33 13.95
N ASN A 110 6.97 -0.01 13.84
CA ASN A 110 5.82 -0.75 13.28
C ASN A 110 5.44 -0.32 11.84
N ILE A 111 6.45 0.05 11.05
CA ILE A 111 6.36 0.39 9.62
C ILE A 111 7.36 -0.47 8.87
N ALA A 112 6.96 -0.98 7.71
CA ALA A 112 7.84 -1.75 6.82
C ALA A 112 9.03 -0.90 6.33
N ARG A 113 10.13 -1.55 5.98
CA ARG A 113 11.24 -0.86 5.32
C ARG A 113 11.04 -0.88 3.81
N VAL A 114 11.20 0.28 3.19
CA VAL A 114 11.24 0.36 1.72
C VAL A 114 12.59 -0.09 1.19
N LEU A 115 12.56 -0.98 0.20
CA LEU A 115 13.76 -1.54 -0.45
C LEU A 115 14.11 -0.80 -1.73
N CYS A 116 13.10 -0.54 -2.56
CA CYS A 116 13.17 0.29 -3.76
C CYS A 116 11.75 0.72 -4.15
N HIS A 117 11.68 1.79 -4.93
CA HIS A 117 10.44 2.26 -5.52
C HIS A 117 10.74 3.24 -6.64
N ASP A 118 9.88 3.29 -7.65
CA ASP A 118 9.84 4.39 -8.59
C ASP A 118 8.60 4.29 -9.50
N ASP A 119 8.42 5.32 -10.31
CA ASP A 119 7.56 5.29 -11.47
C ASP A 119 8.14 4.37 -12.56
N VAL A 120 7.28 3.61 -13.22
CA VAL A 120 7.64 2.81 -14.40
C VAL A 120 7.80 3.74 -15.60
N ARG A 121 8.94 3.65 -16.30
CA ARG A 121 9.30 4.52 -17.43
C ARG A 121 8.24 4.44 -18.53
N ASP A 122 7.91 5.59 -19.11
CA ASP A 122 6.97 5.75 -20.24
C ASP A 122 5.54 5.22 -20.02
N GLN A 123 5.15 4.96 -18.77
CA GLN A 123 3.81 4.47 -18.43
C GLN A 123 2.98 5.52 -17.72
N VAL A 124 2.34 6.37 -18.54
CA VAL A 124 1.44 7.43 -18.08
C VAL A 124 0.11 7.33 -18.82
N THR A 125 -1.00 7.55 -18.11
CA THR A 125 -2.32 7.62 -18.74
C THR A 125 -2.44 8.90 -19.56
N VAL A 126 -3.03 8.82 -20.75
CA VAL A 126 -3.30 9.98 -21.61
C VAL A 126 -4.75 10.46 -21.54
N THR A 127 -5.64 9.74 -20.85
CA THR A 127 -7.08 10.06 -20.81
C THR A 127 -7.37 11.46 -20.26
N ALA A 128 -6.58 11.93 -19.29
CA ALA A 128 -6.71 13.28 -18.74
C ALA A 128 -6.37 14.38 -19.75
N ASP A 129 -5.57 14.09 -20.78
CA ASP A 129 -5.16 15.05 -21.81
C ASP A 129 -6.34 15.40 -22.75
N TYR A 130 -7.40 14.59 -22.76
CA TYR A 130 -8.58 14.76 -23.61
C TYR A 130 -9.78 15.38 -22.88
N ILE A 131 -9.62 15.86 -21.63
CA ILE A 131 -10.74 16.38 -20.83
C ILE A 131 -11.46 17.57 -21.49
N ASN A 132 -10.73 18.37 -22.27
CA ASN A 132 -11.25 19.54 -22.99
C ASN A 132 -11.58 19.23 -24.47
N ALA A 133 -11.58 17.96 -24.88
CA ALA A 133 -11.89 17.61 -26.25
C ALA A 133 -13.38 17.87 -26.56
N PRO A 134 -13.76 18.30 -27.79
CA PRO A 134 -15.15 18.64 -28.10
C PRO A 134 -16.17 17.51 -27.92
N TRP A 135 -15.70 16.26 -27.95
CA TRP A 135 -16.50 15.06 -27.74
C TRP A 135 -16.51 14.60 -26.28
N ALA A 136 -15.65 15.15 -25.43
CA ALA A 136 -15.57 14.78 -24.03
C ALA A 136 -16.74 15.40 -23.27
N LEU A 137 -17.45 14.55 -22.52
CA LEU A 137 -18.48 15.03 -21.60
C LEU A 137 -17.79 15.80 -20.46
N GLU A 138 -18.27 17.00 -20.14
CA GLU A 138 -17.80 17.84 -19.01
C GLU A 138 -18.14 17.19 -17.65
N THR A 139 -17.57 16.02 -17.39
CA THR A 139 -17.84 15.23 -16.19
C THR A 139 -16.55 14.85 -15.48
N ARG A 140 -16.43 15.37 -14.25
CA ARG A 140 -15.41 15.08 -13.24
C ARG A 140 -13.98 15.44 -13.65
N THR A 141 -13.21 15.92 -12.68
CA THR A 141 -11.77 16.14 -12.81
C THR A 141 -11.06 14.79 -12.99
N LEU A 142 -10.75 14.43 -14.24
CA LEU A 142 -9.90 13.30 -14.55
C LEU A 142 -8.45 13.67 -14.22
N SER A 143 -7.83 12.89 -13.33
CA SER A 143 -6.41 13.07 -12.99
C SER A 143 -5.55 12.18 -13.86
N LYS A 144 -4.39 12.68 -14.26
CA LYS A 144 -3.35 11.86 -14.87
C LYS A 144 -2.84 10.86 -13.84
N HIS A 145 -2.52 9.65 -14.28
CA HIS A 145 -1.90 8.63 -13.44
C HIS A 145 -0.61 8.15 -14.08
N LYS A 146 0.35 7.81 -13.23
CA LYS A 146 1.63 7.23 -13.61
C LYS A 146 1.75 5.85 -12.96
N HIS A 147 2.19 4.87 -13.73
CA HIS A 147 2.40 3.52 -13.22
C HIS A 147 3.58 3.56 -12.26
N TYR A 148 3.43 2.96 -11.09
CA TYR A 148 4.34 3.07 -9.96
C TYR A 148 4.47 1.73 -9.24
N ARG A 149 5.69 1.44 -8.78
CA ARG A 149 6.01 0.25 -8.00
C ARG A 149 6.76 0.60 -6.74
N ILE A 150 6.46 -0.14 -5.67
CA ILE A 150 7.19 -0.09 -4.41
C ILE A 150 7.41 -1.51 -3.90
N VAL A 151 8.60 -1.75 -3.37
CA VAL A 151 8.97 -3.00 -2.72
C VAL A 151 9.25 -2.74 -1.24
N LEU A 152 8.56 -3.48 -0.39
CA LEU A 152 8.69 -3.44 1.07
C LEU A 152 9.24 -4.78 1.57
N ASP A 153 10.05 -4.74 2.62
CA ASP A 153 10.68 -5.96 3.19
C ASP A 153 9.73 -6.82 4.05
N THR A 154 8.48 -6.39 4.19
CA THR A 154 7.52 -7.01 5.10
C THR A 154 6.45 -7.76 4.31
N VAL A 155 6.43 -9.08 4.47
CA VAL A 155 5.32 -9.95 4.06
C VAL A 155 4.58 -10.38 5.31
N GLY A 156 3.30 -10.03 5.40
CA GLY A 156 2.48 -10.29 6.59
C GLY A 156 1.15 -10.92 6.27
N ARG A 157 0.49 -11.42 7.32
CA ARG A 157 -0.86 -11.98 7.26
C ARG A 157 -1.89 -10.89 7.53
N THR A 158 -3.09 -11.04 7.01
CA THR A 158 -4.21 -10.14 7.32
C THR A 158 -4.65 -10.29 8.78
N LEU A 159 -5.29 -9.25 9.32
CA LEU A 159 -5.65 -9.19 10.74
C LEU A 159 -6.67 -10.28 11.18
N ASP A 160 -7.46 -10.86 10.26
CA ASP A 160 -8.36 -12.01 10.51
C ASP A 160 -7.61 -13.30 10.80
N LYS A 161 -6.30 -13.36 10.50
CA LYS A 161 -5.45 -14.49 10.82
C LYS A 161 -4.77 -14.37 12.18
N ALA A 162 -5.10 -13.35 12.97
CA ALA A 162 -4.57 -13.19 14.32
C ALA A 162 -4.80 -14.46 15.15
N SER A 163 -3.80 -14.87 15.93
CA SER A 163 -3.92 -16.04 16.80
C SER A 163 -4.93 -15.85 17.93
N SER A 164 -5.22 -14.60 18.31
CA SER A 164 -6.16 -14.27 19.38
C SER A 164 -6.72 -12.85 19.26
N SER A 165 -7.81 -12.58 20.01
CA SER A 165 -8.31 -11.22 20.21
C SER A 165 -7.28 -10.30 20.87
N GLN A 166 -6.40 -10.85 21.72
CA GLN A 166 -5.28 -10.11 22.29
C GLN A 166 -4.30 -9.67 21.21
N SER A 167 -3.98 -10.52 20.24
CA SER A 167 -3.13 -10.18 19.10
C SER A 167 -3.73 -9.08 18.23
N ILE A 168 -5.05 -9.09 18.02
CA ILE A 168 -5.75 -8.00 17.32
C ILE A 168 -5.56 -6.66 18.05
N VAL A 169 -5.77 -6.64 19.36
CA VAL A 169 -5.60 -5.42 20.18
C VAL A 169 -4.14 -4.97 20.20
N LYS A 170 -3.18 -5.91 20.31
CA LYS A 170 -1.73 -5.61 20.21
C LYS A 170 -1.39 -4.97 18.86
N ALA A 171 -1.91 -5.51 17.75
CA ALA A 171 -1.67 -4.97 16.42
C ALA A 171 -2.25 -3.55 16.24
N ILE A 172 -3.46 -3.31 16.73
CA ILE A 172 -4.07 -1.96 16.70
C ILE A 172 -3.28 -0.97 17.57
N ARG A 173 -2.78 -1.40 18.72
CA ARG A 173 -1.86 -0.58 19.53
C ARG A 173 -0.58 -0.26 18.75
N ASP A 174 0.01 -1.25 18.08
CA ASP A 174 1.26 -1.08 17.34
C ASP A 174 1.10 -0.08 16.17
N ILE A 175 -0.01 -0.12 15.43
CA ILE A 175 -0.27 0.85 14.36
C ILE A 175 -0.57 2.25 14.90
N LEU A 176 -1.16 2.38 16.09
CA LEU A 176 -1.35 3.68 16.75
C LEU A 176 -0.02 4.30 17.17
N VAL A 177 0.92 3.48 17.65
CA VAL A 177 2.29 3.95 17.92
C VAL A 177 2.95 4.41 16.63
N ALA A 178 2.85 3.64 15.55
CA ALA A 178 3.40 4.01 14.24
C ALA A 178 2.81 5.33 13.71
N HIS A 179 1.50 5.50 13.85
CA HIS A 179 0.78 6.69 13.42
C HIS A 179 1.20 7.92 14.21
N LYS A 180 1.21 7.82 15.55
CA LYS A 180 1.67 8.89 16.43
C LYS A 180 3.11 9.30 16.09
N GLU A 181 4.01 8.34 15.94
CA GLU A 181 5.41 8.63 15.62
C GLU A 181 5.57 9.23 14.22
N ALA A 182 4.80 8.80 13.23
CA ALA A 182 4.79 9.39 11.89
C ALA A 182 4.33 10.85 11.93
N TYR A 183 3.30 11.15 12.72
CA TYR A 183 2.80 12.50 12.93
C TYR A 183 3.83 13.38 13.65
N GLU A 184 4.33 12.95 14.80
CA GLU A 184 5.24 13.76 15.64
C GLU A 184 6.64 13.93 15.03
N LYS A 185 7.18 12.90 14.35
CA LYS A 185 8.56 12.91 13.84
C LYS A 185 8.69 13.39 12.40
N VAL A 186 7.62 13.25 11.60
CA VAL A 186 7.67 13.44 10.14
C VAL A 186 6.51 14.30 9.61
N ASP A 187 5.57 14.71 10.46
CA ASP A 187 4.43 15.54 10.06
C ASP A 187 3.50 14.89 9.02
N ILE A 188 3.32 13.56 9.10
CA ILE A 188 2.54 12.78 8.13
C ILE A 188 1.25 12.23 8.76
N LEU A 189 0.11 12.55 8.14
CA LEU A 189 -1.17 11.88 8.40
C LEU A 189 -1.36 10.69 7.46
N HIS A 190 -2.02 9.64 7.94
CA HIS A 190 -2.24 8.43 7.15
C HIS A 190 -3.38 8.58 6.16
N ARG A 191 -4.53 9.08 6.64
CA ARG A 191 -5.76 9.38 5.88
C ARG A 191 -6.51 8.19 5.28
N ASP A 192 -6.15 6.98 5.67
CA ASP A 192 -6.81 5.73 5.25
C ASP A 192 -6.51 4.62 6.26
N LEU A 193 -6.59 4.92 7.57
CA LEU A 193 -6.49 3.87 8.57
C LEU A 193 -7.70 2.95 8.41
N SER A 194 -7.43 1.69 8.09
CA SER A 194 -8.46 0.68 7.88
C SER A 194 -7.92 -0.69 8.27
N TYR A 195 -8.82 -1.63 8.50
CA TYR A 195 -8.49 -3.03 8.72
C TYR A 195 -7.56 -3.62 7.66
N HIS A 196 -7.74 -3.24 6.38
CA HIS A 196 -6.98 -3.77 5.26
C HIS A 196 -5.53 -3.27 5.20
N ASN A 197 -5.25 -2.18 5.91
CA ASN A 197 -3.93 -1.54 5.93
C ASN A 197 -3.09 -1.98 7.14
N ILE A 198 -3.50 -3.05 7.82
CA ILE A 198 -2.77 -3.66 8.93
C ILE A 198 -2.37 -5.09 8.53
N VAL A 199 -1.07 -5.37 8.60
CA VAL A 199 -0.55 -6.73 8.43
C VAL A 199 0.09 -7.22 9.73
N LEU A 200 -0.08 -8.50 10.01
CA LEU A 200 0.51 -9.20 11.14
C LEU A 200 1.81 -9.87 10.71
N ILE A 201 2.85 -9.67 11.52
CA ILE A 201 4.11 -10.41 11.44
C ILE A 201 4.35 -11.19 12.72
N GLY A 202 5.20 -12.22 12.66
CA GLY A 202 5.43 -13.13 13.78
C GLY A 202 4.32 -14.17 13.93
N ASP A 203 4.36 -14.89 15.05
CA ASP A 203 3.41 -15.95 15.38
C ASP A 203 3.16 -16.02 16.89
N GLY A 204 1.97 -16.51 17.28
CA GLY A 204 1.53 -16.62 18.66
C GLY A 204 1.66 -15.32 19.47
N ASP A 205 2.37 -15.39 20.60
CA ASP A 205 2.51 -14.25 21.52
C ASP A 205 3.40 -13.11 20.99
N ASP A 206 4.25 -13.41 20.01
CA ASP A 206 5.17 -12.47 19.36
C ASP A 206 4.54 -11.77 18.14
N GLU A 207 3.24 -11.97 17.88
CA GLU A 207 2.54 -11.27 16.80
C GLU A 207 2.57 -9.75 16.99
N ARG A 208 2.94 -9.03 15.92
CA ARG A 208 3.01 -7.56 15.88
C ARG A 208 2.24 -7.01 14.68
N GLY A 209 1.65 -5.83 14.85
CA GLY A 209 0.98 -5.11 13.78
C GLY A 209 1.94 -4.20 13.03
N ILE A 210 1.95 -4.27 11.70
CA ILE A 210 2.65 -3.35 10.82
C ILE A 210 1.63 -2.57 10.01
N LEU A 211 1.78 -1.25 9.99
CA LEU A 211 0.93 -0.35 9.23
C LEU A 211 1.46 -0.20 7.80
N ILE A 212 0.63 -0.52 6.81
CA ILE A 212 0.95 -0.48 5.38
C ILE A 212 0.07 0.53 4.63
N ASP A 213 0.24 0.60 3.30
CA ASP A 213 -0.52 1.43 2.34
C ASP A 213 -0.60 2.93 2.70
N ARG A 214 0.45 3.66 2.34
CA ARG A 214 0.61 5.10 2.58
C ARG A 214 0.33 5.94 1.32
N ASP A 215 -0.30 5.35 0.30
CA ASP A 215 -0.58 6.04 -0.97
C ASP A 215 -1.52 7.25 -0.85
N LEU A 216 -2.29 7.33 0.25
CA LEU A 216 -3.19 8.45 0.54
C LEU A 216 -2.63 9.40 1.62
N SER A 217 -1.45 9.10 2.16
CA SER A 217 -0.81 9.90 3.19
C SER A 217 -0.39 11.27 2.66
N ARG A 218 -0.45 12.29 3.53
CA ARG A 218 -0.03 13.65 3.20
C ARG A 218 0.64 14.31 4.39
N SER A 219 1.59 15.21 4.10
CA SER A 219 2.14 16.10 5.12
C SER A 219 1.16 17.23 5.43
N LEU A 220 1.14 17.72 6.68
CA LEU A 220 0.28 18.86 7.05
C LEU A 220 0.57 20.08 6.18
N THR A 221 1.85 20.35 5.88
CA THR A 221 2.25 21.44 4.97
C THR A 221 1.62 21.36 3.58
N SER A 222 1.41 20.14 3.06
CA SER A 222 0.76 19.89 1.76
C SER A 222 -0.78 19.90 1.82
N LEU A 223 -1.37 19.89 3.01
CA LEU A 223 -2.81 20.05 3.22
C LEU A 223 -3.22 21.53 3.31
N ASP A 224 -2.26 22.42 3.55
CA ASP A 224 -2.49 23.87 3.64
C ASP A 224 -2.40 24.61 2.31
N THR A 225 -1.87 23.97 1.26
CA THR A 225 -1.92 24.54 -0.09
C THR A 225 -3.33 24.46 -0.67
N GLU A 226 -3.76 25.54 -1.32
CA GLU A 226 -5.13 25.71 -1.82
C GLU A 226 -5.58 24.63 -2.82
N ASP A 227 -4.66 23.97 -3.53
CA ASP A 227 -4.96 22.88 -4.47
C ASP A 227 -5.02 21.48 -3.82
N ALA A 228 -4.85 21.38 -2.49
CA ALA A 228 -5.11 20.15 -1.75
C ALA A 228 -6.60 19.72 -1.79
N ARG A 229 -7.47 20.60 -2.29
CA ARG A 229 -8.92 20.43 -2.51
C ARG A 229 -9.30 19.23 -3.39
N VAL A 230 -8.38 18.63 -4.14
CA VAL A 230 -8.74 17.73 -5.25
C VAL A 230 -9.49 16.46 -4.81
N ARG A 231 -9.40 15.96 -3.56
CA ARG A 231 -10.21 14.80 -3.12
C ARG A 231 -10.57 14.85 -1.64
N GLY A 232 -11.60 15.62 -1.30
CA GLY A 232 -12.12 15.82 0.07
C GLY A 232 -12.69 14.57 0.77
N ARG A 233 -12.66 13.38 0.15
CA ARG A 233 -13.02 12.14 0.83
C ARG A 233 -12.20 10.96 0.31
N THR A 234 -11.01 10.81 0.86
CA THR A 234 -10.15 9.63 0.69
C THR A 234 -10.29 8.75 1.91
N GLY A 235 -10.35 7.44 1.72
CA GLY A 235 -10.42 6.48 2.81
C GLY A 235 -11.41 5.35 2.53
N THR A 236 -11.23 4.24 3.23
CA THR A 236 -12.17 3.12 3.24
C THR A 236 -13.44 3.52 3.98
N TRP A 237 -14.58 3.60 3.27
CA TRP A 237 -15.83 4.23 3.74
C TRP A 237 -16.22 3.87 5.18
N GLN A 238 -16.12 2.59 5.55
CA GLN A 238 -16.50 2.05 6.86
C GLN A 238 -15.71 2.65 8.02
N PHE A 239 -14.54 3.22 7.75
CA PHE A 239 -13.63 3.77 8.76
C PHE A 239 -13.50 5.30 8.67
N ILE A 240 -14.16 5.96 7.71
CA ILE A 240 -14.08 7.42 7.61
C ILE A 240 -14.78 8.06 8.81
N SER A 241 -14.11 9.06 9.40
CA SER A 241 -14.66 9.83 10.51
C SER A 241 -16.01 10.48 10.18
N ARG A 242 -16.87 10.60 11.18
CA ARG A 242 -18.16 11.28 11.03
C ARG A 242 -17.99 12.68 10.46
N ALA A 243 -16.99 13.43 10.93
CA ALA A 243 -16.79 14.81 10.52
C ALA A 243 -16.49 14.93 9.01
N LEU A 244 -15.64 14.05 8.46
CA LEU A 244 -15.35 13.98 7.02
C LEU A 244 -16.54 13.48 6.19
N LEU A 245 -17.39 12.62 6.77
CA LEU A 245 -18.62 12.17 6.11
C LEU A 245 -19.68 13.29 6.04
N GLN A 246 -19.75 14.13 7.07
CA GLN A 246 -20.73 15.23 7.14
C GLN A 246 -20.30 16.44 6.31
N ASP A 247 -19.01 16.75 6.28
CA ASP A 247 -18.46 17.85 5.51
C ASP A 247 -17.35 17.36 4.57
N PRO A 248 -17.66 17.13 3.28
CA PRO A 248 -16.68 16.74 2.27
C PRO A 248 -15.59 17.78 2.01
N THR A 249 -15.72 18.99 2.55
CA THR A 249 -14.73 20.07 2.40
C THR A 249 -13.81 20.20 3.60
N LYS A 250 -14.11 19.48 4.70
CA LYS A 250 -13.26 19.45 5.90
C LYS A 250 -11.87 18.95 5.56
N LYS A 251 -10.85 19.65 6.07
CA LYS A 251 -9.47 19.17 6.05
C LYS A 251 -9.31 17.97 6.98
N HIS A 252 -8.65 16.93 6.49
CA HIS A 252 -8.33 15.75 7.29
C HIS A 252 -7.37 16.13 8.43
N THR A 253 -7.68 15.71 9.65
CA THR A 253 -6.88 16.00 10.85
C THR A 253 -6.50 14.71 11.59
N ILE A 254 -5.66 14.83 12.61
CA ILE A 254 -5.24 13.67 13.42
C ILE A 254 -6.42 13.00 14.11
N GLU A 255 -7.43 13.77 14.53
CA GLU A 255 -8.65 13.26 15.16
C GLU A 255 -9.44 12.36 14.22
N ASP A 256 -9.42 12.63 12.91
CA ASP A 256 -10.09 11.78 11.92
C ASP A 256 -9.40 10.42 11.81
N ASP A 257 -8.05 10.40 11.74
CA ASP A 257 -7.28 9.16 11.73
C ASP A 257 -7.50 8.37 13.04
N LEU A 258 -7.59 9.05 14.20
CA LEU A 258 -7.89 8.40 15.48
C LEU A 258 -9.32 7.82 15.49
N GLU A 259 -10.31 8.52 14.96
CA GLU A 259 -11.67 7.97 14.80
C GLU A 259 -11.67 6.76 13.86
N SER A 260 -10.91 6.81 12.76
CA SER A 260 -10.72 5.66 11.87
C SER A 260 -10.14 4.45 12.61
N SER A 261 -9.12 4.65 13.45
CA SER A 261 -8.52 3.58 14.26
C SER A 261 -9.51 2.97 15.25
N PHE A 262 -10.40 3.79 15.82
CA PHE A 262 -11.45 3.32 16.72
C PHE A 262 -12.39 2.35 16.01
N TRP A 263 -12.78 2.64 14.76
CA TRP A 263 -13.68 1.80 13.98
C TRP A 263 -13.08 0.45 13.56
N ILE A 264 -11.75 0.32 13.51
CA ILE A 264 -11.06 -0.93 13.17
C ILE A 264 -11.39 -2.04 14.17
N LEU A 265 -11.39 -1.73 15.46
CA LEU A 265 -11.62 -2.71 16.53
C LEU A 265 -13.02 -3.35 16.48
N PRO A 266 -14.15 -2.61 16.55
CA PRO A 266 -15.48 -3.21 16.50
C PRO A 266 -15.73 -3.88 15.16
N TRP A 267 -15.24 -3.33 14.05
CA TRP A 267 -15.37 -3.97 12.74
C TRP A 267 -14.69 -5.35 12.73
N THR A 268 -13.45 -5.44 13.21
CA THR A 268 -12.71 -6.70 13.27
C THR A 268 -13.41 -7.71 14.17
N PHE A 269 -13.85 -7.27 15.36
CA PHE A 269 -14.50 -8.16 16.33
C PHE A 269 -15.84 -8.68 15.83
N LEU A 270 -16.67 -7.83 15.23
CA LEU A 270 -17.98 -8.23 14.71
C LEU A 270 -17.88 -9.21 13.54
N HIS A 271 -16.84 -9.09 12.71
CA HIS A 271 -16.69 -9.92 11.51
C HIS A 271 -15.91 -11.22 11.74
N TYR A 272 -14.96 -11.24 12.67
CA TYR A 272 -13.99 -12.34 12.76
C TYR A 272 -13.81 -12.96 14.14
N VAL A 273 -14.34 -12.35 15.20
CA VAL A 273 -14.28 -12.94 16.55
C VAL A 273 -15.59 -13.67 16.81
N PRO A 274 -15.59 -15.01 16.97
CA PRO A 274 -16.81 -15.75 17.28
C PRO A 274 -17.42 -15.27 18.59
N SER A 275 -18.74 -15.04 18.61
CA SER A 275 -19.48 -14.87 19.85
C SER A 275 -19.60 -16.22 20.54
N SER A 276 -19.11 -16.31 21.79
CA SER A 276 -19.31 -17.44 22.70
C SER A 276 -20.77 -17.68 23.03
#